data_AF-A0A353H2D6-F1
#
_entry.id   AF-A0A353H2D6-F1
#
_cell.length_a   1.000
_cell.length_b   1.000
_cell.length_c   1.000
_cell.angle_alpha   90.00
_cell.angle_beta   90.00
_cell.angle_gamma   90.00
#
_symmetry.space_group_name_H-M   'P 1'
#
loop_
_entity.id
_entity.type
_entity.pdbx_description
1 polymer ?
#
loop_
_entity_poly.entity_id
_entity_poly.type
_entity_poly.pdbx_seq_one_letter_code
_entity_poly.pdbx_strand_id
1 'polypeptide(L)'
;LIPIMDETSTYNQQDLMHLYLLQSDVSLAYAEAESLVVYIMQTYGGMEAVWKLARADDDLQDFDASLQQSFDVTYADFDHDWREWLQKNFGS
;
A
#
# COMPACT_ATOMS: atom_id res chain seq x y z
N LEU A 1 2.73 20.49 2.45
CA LEU A 1 3.99 20.60 3.22
C LEU A 1 4.99 19.70 2.54
N ILE A 2 6.10 20.24 2.04
CA ILE A 2 7.19 19.45 1.45
C ILE A 2 8.01 18.91 2.63
N PRO A 3 8.22 17.59 2.79
CA PRO A 3 8.95 17.08 3.95
C PRO A 3 10.45 17.38 3.80
N ILE A 4 11.04 17.89 4.87
CA ILE A 4 12.49 18.03 5.03
C ILE A 4 13.01 16.62 5.34
N MET A 5 13.91 16.12 4.49
CA MET A 5 14.54 14.80 4.66
C MET A 5 15.44 14.83 5.90
N ASP A 6 15.10 14.01 6.90
CA ASP A 6 15.95 13.73 8.05
C ASP A 6 16.80 12.48 7.70
N GLU A 7 18.11 12.65 7.61
CA GLU A 7 19.07 11.66 7.06
C GLU A 7 19.40 10.51 8.04
N THR A 8 18.55 10.25 9.04
CA THR A 8 18.84 9.26 10.10
C THR A 8 17.96 8.01 10.07
N SER A 9 17.04 7.91 9.12
CA SER A 9 16.09 6.80 9.02
C SER A 9 16.65 5.67 8.15
N THR A 10 16.56 4.43 8.62
CA THR A 10 16.68 3.24 7.77
C THR A 10 15.67 3.36 6.62
N TYR A 11 16.17 3.65 5.42
CA TYR A 11 15.33 3.86 4.25
C TYR A 11 14.49 2.61 3.96
N ASN A 12 13.19 2.71 4.16
CA ASN A 12 12.25 1.70 3.70
C ASN A 12 12.16 1.80 2.17
N GLN A 13 12.37 0.69 1.47
CA GLN A 13 12.27 0.65 -0.01
C GLN A 13 10.87 1.08 -0.49
N GLN A 14 9.84 0.89 0.35
CA GLN A 14 8.48 1.29 0.08
C GLN A 14 8.30 2.82 0.04
N ASP A 15 8.92 3.54 0.97
CA ASP A 15 8.89 5.01 1.00
C ASP A 15 9.59 5.60 -0.22
N LEU A 16 10.70 5.00 -0.64
CA LEU A 16 11.43 5.42 -1.83
C LEU A 16 10.61 5.20 -3.11
N MET A 17 9.88 4.09 -3.20
CA MET A 17 9.02 3.80 -4.35
C MET A 17 7.83 4.76 -4.43
N HIS A 18 7.20 5.05 -3.30
CA HIS A 18 6.10 6.01 -3.22
C HIS A 18 6.54 7.43 -3.59
N LEU A 19 7.70 7.87 -3.08
CA LEU A 19 8.29 9.17 -3.43
C LEU A 19 8.68 9.27 -4.91
N TYR A 20 9.21 8.19 -5.49
CA TYR A 20 9.57 8.15 -6.90
C TYR A 20 8.34 8.28 -7.81
N LEU A 21 7.27 7.53 -7.54
CA LEU A 21 6.03 7.59 -8.31
C LEU A 21 5.36 8.97 -8.24
N LEU A 22 5.32 9.56 -7.03
CA LEU A 22 4.83 10.93 -6.84
C LEU A 22 5.65 11.98 -7.62
N GLN A 23 6.94 11.74 -7.85
CA GLN A 23 7.79 12.63 -8.64
C GLN A 23 7.70 12.39 -10.15
N SER A 24 7.47 11.14 -10.59
CA SER A 24 7.49 10.78 -12.01
C SER A 24 6.14 10.90 -12.70
N ASP A 25 5.06 10.44 -12.07
CA ASP A 25 3.70 10.47 -12.62
C ASP A 25 2.66 10.44 -11.48
N VAL A 26 2.22 11.64 -11.09
CA VAL A 26 1.25 11.84 -10.01
C VAL A 26 -0.07 11.13 -10.30
N SER A 27 -0.51 11.09 -11.57
CA SER A 27 -1.77 10.44 -11.94
C SER A 27 -1.69 8.93 -11.78
N LEU A 28 -0.56 8.32 -12.15
CA LEU A 28 -0.32 6.89 -11.91
C LEU A 28 -0.27 6.57 -10.41
N ALA A 29 0.43 7.39 -9.62
CA ALA A 29 0.51 7.20 -8.17
C ALA A 29 -0.88 7.22 -7.50
N TYR A 30 -1.75 8.16 -7.91
CA TYR A 30 -3.13 8.20 -7.41
C TYR A 30 -3.96 7.01 -7.89
N ALA A 31 -3.81 6.59 -9.16
CA ALA A 31 -4.52 5.43 -9.68
C ALA A 31 -4.13 4.13 -8.95
N GLU A 32 -2.83 3.95 -8.65
CA GLU A 32 -2.35 2.81 -7.87
C GLU A 32 -2.90 2.84 -6.44
N ALA A 33 -2.87 4.00 -5.76
CA ALA A 33 -3.44 4.16 -4.43
C ALA A 33 -4.95 3.87 -4.39
N GLU A 34 -5.73 4.39 -5.34
CA GLU A 34 -7.16 4.09 -5.47
C GLU A 34 -7.39 2.59 -5.70
N SER A 35 -6.59 1.97 -6.57
CA SER A 35 -6.72 0.54 -6.87
C SER A 35 -6.42 -0.34 -5.64
N LEU A 36 -5.48 0.05 -4.78
CA LEU A 36 -5.18 -0.61 -3.52
C LEU A 36 -6.38 -0.59 -2.58
N VAL A 37 -7.02 0.57 -2.43
CA VAL A 37 -8.23 0.71 -1.60
C VAL A 37 -9.35 -0.19 -2.13
N VAL A 38 -9.59 -0.18 -3.45
CA VAL A 38 -10.62 -1.01 -4.08
C VAL A 38 -10.30 -2.50 -3.92
N TYR A 39 -9.06 -2.91 -4.15
CA TYR A 39 -8.62 -4.29 -3.96
C TYR A 39 -8.87 -4.75 -2.52
N ILE A 40 -8.45 -3.96 -1.52
CA ILE A 40 -8.66 -4.31 -0.11
C ILE A 40 -10.16 -4.45 0.20
N MET A 41 -10.98 -3.53 -0.29
CA MET A 41 -12.43 -3.58 -0.11
C MET A 41 -13.06 -4.83 -0.73
N GLN A 42 -12.62 -5.24 -1.92
CA GLN A 42 -13.19 -6.41 -2.58
C GLN A 42 -12.70 -7.74 -1.98
N THR A 43 -11.44 -7.80 -1.57
CA THR A 43 -10.80 -9.03 -1.11
C THR A 43 -11.05 -9.32 0.37
N TYR A 44 -11.04 -8.29 1.22
CA TYR A 44 -10.99 -8.47 2.68
C TYR A 44 -12.26 -8.01 3.43
N GLY A 45 -13.33 -7.67 2.72
CA GLY A 45 -14.64 -7.45 3.34
C GLY A 45 -15.07 -5.98 3.46
N GLY A 46 -14.80 -5.18 2.44
CA GLY A 46 -15.30 -3.82 2.29
C GLY A 46 -14.46 -2.78 3.02
N MET A 47 -15.08 -1.62 3.30
CA MET A 47 -14.38 -0.45 3.86
C MET A 47 -13.79 -0.71 5.27
N GLU A 48 -14.40 -1.60 6.05
CA GLU A 48 -13.86 -1.97 7.38
C GLU A 48 -12.48 -2.62 7.28
N ALA A 49 -12.17 -3.33 6.19
CA ALA A 49 -10.84 -3.90 5.98
C ALA A 49 -9.78 -2.81 5.78
N VAL A 50 -10.12 -1.76 5.03
CA VAL A 50 -9.24 -0.60 4.84
C VAL A 50 -8.94 0.07 6.18
N TRP A 51 -9.96 0.28 7.01
CA TRP A 51 -9.77 0.85 8.34
C TRP A 51 -9.03 -0.09 9.30
N LYS A 52 -9.17 -1.41 9.15
CA LYS A 52 -8.40 -2.37 9.91
C LYS A 52 -6.90 -2.22 9.63
N LEU A 53 -6.53 -2.16 8.35
CA LEU A 53 -5.14 -1.94 7.93
C LEU A 53 -4.62 -0.58 8.39
N ALA A 54 -5.38 0.51 8.17
CA ALA A 54 -4.94 1.85 8.55
C ALA A 54 -4.67 1.98 10.06
N ARG A 55 -5.50 1.35 10.91
CA ARG A 55 -5.26 1.30 12.37
C ARG A 55 -4.03 0.48 12.72
N ALA A 56 -3.85 -0.68 12.08
CA ALA A 56 -2.68 -1.50 12.32
C ALA A 56 -1.38 -0.81 11.88
N ASP A 57 -1.40 -0.01 10.82
CA ASP A 57 -0.27 0.79 10.35
C ASP A 57 0.05 1.96 11.30
N ASP A 58 -0.97 2.67 11.79
CA ASP A 58 -0.81 3.71 12.82
C ASP A 58 -0.19 3.15 14.11
N ASP A 59 -0.61 1.95 14.52
CA ASP A 59 -0.13 1.29 15.73
C ASP A 59 1.30 0.72 15.59
N LEU A 60 1.61 0.07 14.47
CA LEU A 60 2.85 -0.71 14.30
C LEU A 60 3.96 0.04 13.57
N GLN A 61 3.61 0.94 12.65
CA GLN A 61 4.54 1.66 11.77
C GLN A 61 5.45 0.72 10.96
N ASP A 62 4.98 -0.49 10.69
CA ASP A 62 5.62 -1.52 9.89
C ASP A 62 4.55 -2.18 9.02
N PHE A 63 4.59 -1.90 7.72
CA PHE A 63 3.53 -2.28 6.81
C PHE A 63 3.35 -3.80 6.68
N ASP A 64 4.44 -4.58 6.71
CA ASP A 64 4.38 -6.04 6.65
C ASP A 64 3.73 -6.60 7.92
N ALA A 65 4.11 -6.08 9.10
CA ALA A 65 3.47 -6.43 10.35
C ALA A 65 1.98 -6.02 10.39
N SER A 66 1.62 -4.87 9.82
CA SER A 66 0.24 -4.39 9.73
C SER A 66 -0.61 -5.23 8.79
N LEU A 67 -0.06 -5.71 7.68
CA LEU A 67 -0.70 -6.68 6.79
C LEU A 67 -0.90 -8.02 7.49
N GLN A 68 0.11 -8.53 8.20
CA GLN A 68 0.00 -9.78 8.95
C GLN A 68 -1.08 -9.67 10.03
N GLN A 69 -1.12 -8.58 10.81
CA GLN A 69 -2.15 -8.36 11.83
C GLN A 69 -3.56 -8.20 11.23
N SER A 70 -3.65 -7.55 10.07
CA SER A 70 -4.94 -7.21 9.47
C SER A 70 -5.53 -8.37 8.70
N PHE A 71 -4.72 -9.09 7.94
CA PHE A 71 -5.19 -10.03 6.92
C PHE A 71 -4.48 -11.39 6.98
N ASP A 72 -3.52 -11.57 7.88
CA ASP A 72 -2.71 -12.80 8.01
C ASP A 72 -1.91 -13.12 6.73
N VAL A 73 -1.44 -12.08 6.04
CA VAL A 73 -0.64 -12.17 4.81
C VAL A 73 0.67 -11.40 4.95
N THR A 74 1.68 -11.84 4.23
CA THR A 74 2.92 -11.07 4.06
C THR A 74 2.75 -10.00 2.99
N TYR A 75 3.62 -9.00 3.00
CA TYR A 75 3.72 -7.99 1.95
C TYR A 75 3.95 -8.63 0.58
N ALA A 76 4.78 -9.68 0.51
CA ALA A 76 5.08 -10.35 -0.75
C ALA A 76 3.83 -11.01 -1.36
N ASP A 77 3.03 -11.70 -0.54
CA ASP A 77 1.78 -12.32 -0.99
C ASP A 77 0.75 -11.24 -1.35
N PHE A 78 0.65 -10.18 -0.54
CA PHE A 78 -0.27 -9.08 -0.79
C PHE A 78 0.04 -8.31 -2.09
N ASP A 79 1.31 -7.96 -2.35
CA ASP A 79 1.71 -7.27 -3.59
C ASP A 79 1.50 -8.17 -4.81
N HIS A 80 1.84 -9.46 -4.70
CA HIS A 80 1.58 -10.43 -5.76
C HIS A 80 0.09 -10.49 -6.12
N ASP A 81 -0.77 -10.70 -5.12
CA ASP A 81 -2.21 -10.88 -5.34
C ASP A 81 -2.88 -9.59 -5.81
N TRP A 82 -2.43 -8.43 -5.31
CA TRP A 82 -2.88 -7.13 -5.81
C TRP A 82 -2.51 -6.94 -7.30
N ARG A 83 -1.28 -7.30 -7.71
CA ARG A 83 -0.85 -7.22 -9.11
C ARG A 83 -1.62 -8.18 -10.01
N GLU A 84 -1.89 -9.41 -9.56
CA GLU A 84 -2.74 -10.33 -10.29
C GLU A 84 -4.16 -9.79 -10.45
N TRP A 85 -4.71 -9.21 -9.38
CA TRP A 85 -6.01 -8.56 -9.42
C TRP A 85 -6.01 -7.37 -10.39
N LEU A 86 -4.98 -6.53 -10.40
CA LEU A 86 -4.83 -5.44 -11.34
C LEU A 86 -4.82 -5.94 -12.79
N GLN A 87 -4.01 -6.96 -13.09
CA GLN A 87 -3.94 -7.54 -14.43
C GLN A 87 -5.30 -8.10 -14.88
N LYS A 88 -6.04 -8.73 -13.96
CA LYS A 88 -7.37 -9.28 -14.27
C LYS A 88 -8.43 -8.20 -14.54
N ASN A 89 -8.36 -7.05 -13.85
CA ASN A 89 -9.39 -6.02 -13.91
C ASN A 89 -9.07 -4.89 -14.92
N PHE A 90 -7.79 -4.63 -15.17
CA PHE A 90 -7.32 -3.51 -15.98
C PHE A 90 -6.26 -3.91 -17.03
N GLY A 91 -5.70 -5.12 -16.92
CA GLY A 91 -4.79 -5.65 -17.94
C GLY A 91 -5.56 -6.03 -19.19
N SER A 92 -5.32 -5.29 -20.27
CA SER A 92 -5.74 -5.64 -21.64
C SER A 92 -4.57 -6.26 -22.41
#